data_AF-A5E468-F1
#
_entry.id   AF-A5E468-F1
#
_cell.length_a   1.000
_cell.length_b   1.000
_cell.length_c   1.000
_cell.angle_alpha   90.00
_cell.angle_beta   90.00
_cell.angle_gamma   90.00
#
_symmetry.space_group_name_H-M   'P 1'
#
loop_
_entity.id
_entity.type
_entity.pdbx_description
1 polymer ?
#
loop_
_entity_poly.entity_id
_entity_poly.type
_entity_poly.pdbx_seq_one_letter_code
_entity_poly.pdbx_strand_id
1 'polypeptide(L)'
;MDNPNINLDFDEVELFQQLSAGTTGKDDGLTSINARKRQQHLLQHLLQHLLQKSNHLLNSATLTSSKLKAEVLQMYDQLRKHYVNNNFIEIMFLLPTIAKFNMVPPIFNLIIGCSFIHFGRISSAFREIGFAVCMAPTEHKRKEFLKVLAYTYADLNKTEYVLGCLGEILDISRNNLVNTKDFENMKNEICGLEKELMQRLEMARINNKYV
;
A
#
# COMPACT_ATOMS: atom_id res chain seq x y z
N MET A 1 7.69 -27.26 -28.56
CA MET A 1 8.15 -27.04 -27.18
C MET A 1 7.24 -26.00 -26.59
N ASP A 2 6.31 -26.48 -25.78
CA ASP A 2 5.13 -25.76 -25.32
C ASP A 2 5.49 -24.70 -24.29
N ASN A 3 4.94 -23.51 -24.48
CA ASN A 3 5.02 -22.40 -23.55
C ASN A 3 3.76 -22.46 -22.67
N PRO A 4 3.85 -22.72 -21.35
CA PRO A 4 2.66 -22.69 -20.52
C PRO A 4 2.30 -21.24 -20.23
N ASN A 5 1.33 -20.75 -21.01
CA ASN A 5 0.52 -19.59 -20.70
C ASN A 5 -0.16 -19.83 -19.34
N ILE A 6 0.27 -19.13 -18.29
CA ILE A 6 -0.45 -19.12 -17.02
C ILE A 6 -1.30 -17.86 -17.00
N ASN A 7 -2.54 -18.03 -17.45
CA ASN A 7 -3.63 -17.09 -17.24
C ASN A 7 -4.08 -17.22 -15.77
N LEU A 8 -4.09 -16.10 -15.03
CA LEU A 8 -4.70 -16.04 -13.71
C LEU A 8 -5.75 -14.94 -13.73
N ASP A 9 -6.91 -15.34 -14.23
CA ASP A 9 -8.19 -14.67 -14.06
C ASP A 9 -8.66 -14.98 -12.62
N PHE A 10 -8.89 -13.97 -11.78
CA PHE A 10 -9.55 -14.17 -10.49
C PHE A 10 -10.37 -12.93 -10.12
N ASP A 11 -11.65 -13.20 -9.83
CA ASP A 11 -12.72 -12.27 -9.49
C ASP A 11 -12.32 -11.29 -8.37
N GLU A 12 -12.05 -10.05 -8.76
CA GLU A 12 -11.82 -8.93 -7.84
C GLU A 12 -13.13 -8.42 -7.21
N VAL A 13 -14.29 -8.75 -7.80
CA VAL A 13 -15.58 -8.11 -7.48
C VAL A 13 -16.23 -8.64 -6.19
N GLU A 14 -16.05 -9.92 -5.85
CA GLU A 14 -16.71 -10.55 -4.69
C GLU A 14 -16.01 -10.19 -3.36
N LEU A 15 -14.71 -9.91 -3.40
CA LEU A 15 -13.91 -9.57 -2.22
C LEU A 15 -14.15 -8.11 -1.75
N PHE A 16 -14.39 -7.18 -2.68
CA PHE A 16 -14.70 -5.78 -2.35
C PHE A 16 -16.09 -5.60 -1.73
N GLN A 17 -17.07 -6.43 -2.10
CA GLN A 17 -18.40 -6.39 -1.49
C GLN A 17 -18.38 -6.85 -0.02
N GLN A 18 -17.58 -7.86 0.32
CA GLN A 18 -17.43 -8.33 1.70
C GLN A 18 -16.71 -7.31 2.61
N LEU A 19 -15.84 -6.46 2.06
CA LEU A 19 -15.11 -5.42 2.80
C LEU A 19 -15.96 -4.17 3.11
N SER A 20 -17.07 -3.96 2.40
CA SER A 20 -17.99 -2.83 2.60
C SER A 20 -19.11 -3.09 3.62
N ALA A 21 -19.38 -4.36 3.98
CA ALA A 21 -20.55 -4.77 4.76
C ALA A 21 -20.36 -4.77 6.30
N GLY A 22 -19.32 -4.11 6.82
CA GLY A 22 -18.96 -4.13 8.24
C GLY A 22 -19.78 -3.19 9.15
N THR A 23 -20.90 -3.71 9.66
CA THR A 23 -21.60 -3.34 10.92
C THR A 23 -22.37 -2.02 11.01
N THR A 24 -23.70 -2.15 10.95
CA THR A 24 -24.69 -1.28 11.60
C THR A 24 -24.55 -1.43 13.12
N GLY A 25 -24.26 -0.33 13.81
CA GLY A 25 -24.21 -0.30 15.27
C GLY A 25 -24.07 1.13 15.77
N LYS A 26 -25.13 1.63 16.42
CA LYS A 26 -25.16 2.89 17.15
C LYS A 26 -24.12 2.86 18.28
N ASP A 27 -23.32 3.91 18.42
CA ASP A 27 -23.16 4.63 19.68
C ASP A 27 -22.19 5.82 19.57
N ASP A 28 -22.60 6.88 20.25
CA ASP A 28 -22.11 8.24 20.19
C ASP A 28 -20.80 8.43 20.98
N GLY A 29 -19.90 9.31 20.50
CA GLY A 29 -18.68 9.77 21.19
C GLY A 29 -17.40 8.96 20.94
N LEU A 30 -17.48 7.78 20.32
CA LEU A 30 -16.35 6.86 20.07
C LEU A 30 -15.85 6.89 18.59
N THR A 31 -16.12 7.98 17.88
CA THR A 31 -16.03 8.06 16.41
C THR A 31 -14.61 8.29 15.88
N SER A 32 -13.77 9.09 16.56
CA SER A 32 -12.39 9.38 16.12
C SER A 32 -11.44 8.18 16.29
N ILE A 33 -11.54 7.45 17.41
CA ILE A 33 -10.71 6.26 17.67
C ILE A 33 -11.13 5.10 16.76
N ASN A 34 -12.43 4.93 16.52
CA ASN A 34 -12.94 3.90 15.61
C ASN A 34 -12.70 4.23 14.13
N ALA A 35 -12.64 5.52 13.76
CA ALA A 35 -12.21 5.94 12.42
C ALA A 35 -10.71 5.63 12.22
N ARG A 36 -9.85 5.98 13.18
CA ARG A 36 -8.41 5.64 13.14
C ARG A 36 -8.17 4.13 13.11
N LYS A 37 -8.89 3.34 13.92
CA LYS A 37 -8.80 1.87 13.90
C LYS A 37 -9.27 1.26 12.57
N ARG A 38 -10.33 1.81 11.96
CA ARG A 38 -10.81 1.36 10.63
C ARG A 38 -9.84 1.74 9.51
N GLN A 39 -9.28 2.95 9.53
CA GLN A 39 -8.23 3.40 8.60
C GLN A 39 -7.00 2.51 8.67
N GLN A 40 -6.54 2.22 9.89
CA GLN A 40 -5.45 1.28 10.17
C GLN A 40 -5.73 -0.13 9.63
N HIS A 41 -6.95 -0.64 9.80
CA HIS A 41 -7.33 -1.97 9.32
C HIS A 41 -7.36 -2.08 7.78
N LEU A 42 -7.74 -1.01 7.08
CA LEU A 42 -7.82 -1.00 5.62
C LEU A 42 -6.44 -0.84 4.95
N LEU A 43 -5.59 0.05 5.49
CA LEU A 43 -4.18 0.15 5.10
C LEU A 43 -3.43 -1.15 5.40
N GLN A 44 -3.76 -1.80 6.52
CA GLN A 44 -3.26 -3.13 6.84
C GLN A 44 -3.66 -4.14 5.77
N HIS A 45 -4.93 -4.19 5.36
CA HIS A 45 -5.43 -5.14 4.37
C HIS A 45 -4.79 -4.95 2.99
N LEU A 46 -4.68 -3.69 2.53
CA LEU A 46 -4.04 -3.39 1.24
C LEU A 46 -2.56 -3.76 1.24
N LEU A 47 -1.84 -3.47 2.33
CA LEU A 47 -0.45 -3.87 2.46
C LEU A 47 -0.32 -5.39 2.61
N GLN A 48 -1.20 -6.07 3.36
CA GLN A 48 -1.23 -7.53 3.44
C GLN A 48 -1.39 -8.16 2.06
N HIS A 49 -2.30 -7.64 1.24
CA HIS A 49 -2.50 -8.09 -0.14
C HIS A 49 -1.26 -7.84 -1.01
N LEU A 50 -0.63 -6.66 -0.92
CA LEU A 50 0.65 -6.36 -1.59
C LEU A 50 1.77 -7.30 -1.13
N LEU A 51 1.83 -7.62 0.16
CA LEU A 51 2.81 -8.51 0.77
C LEU A 51 2.55 -9.98 0.41
N GLN A 52 1.30 -10.42 0.23
CA GLN A 52 0.96 -11.75 -0.26
C GLN A 52 1.33 -11.93 -1.73
N LYS A 53 1.12 -10.90 -2.56
CA LYS A 53 1.52 -10.87 -3.98
C LYS A 53 3.04 -10.72 -4.19
N SER A 54 3.84 -10.61 -3.12
CA SER A 54 5.25 -10.21 -3.19
C SER A 54 6.31 -11.31 -3.18
N ASN A 55 5.96 -12.59 -3.34
CA ASN A 55 6.99 -13.65 -3.29
C ASN A 55 8.11 -13.51 -4.35
N HIS A 56 7.97 -12.60 -5.34
CA HIS A 56 8.98 -12.24 -6.35
C HIS A 56 9.74 -10.91 -6.11
N LEU A 57 9.53 -10.21 -4.98
CA LEU A 57 9.92 -8.78 -4.82
C LEU A 57 11.41 -8.50 -4.54
N LEU A 58 12.27 -9.52 -4.36
CA LEU A 58 13.67 -9.32 -3.95
C LEU A 58 14.72 -9.52 -5.06
N ASN A 59 14.31 -9.66 -6.32
CA ASN A 59 15.22 -10.01 -7.42
C ASN A 59 15.83 -8.80 -8.16
N SER A 60 15.51 -7.55 -7.80
CA SER A 60 15.99 -6.35 -8.52
C SER A 60 17.16 -5.62 -7.85
N ALA A 61 17.61 -6.07 -6.66
CA ALA A 61 18.82 -5.53 -6.06
C ALA A 61 20.04 -6.34 -6.53
N THR A 62 20.98 -5.68 -7.20
CA THR A 62 22.32 -6.16 -7.54
C THR A 62 23.11 -6.42 -6.25
N LEU A 63 22.75 -7.47 -5.52
CA LEU A 63 23.37 -7.88 -4.27
C LEU A 63 24.51 -8.84 -4.58
N THR A 64 25.73 -8.32 -4.47
CA THR A 64 26.99 -8.98 -4.83
C THR A 64 27.44 -10.08 -3.86
N SER A 65 26.66 -10.39 -2.81
CA SER A 65 26.94 -11.49 -1.88
C SER A 65 25.67 -12.25 -1.49
N SER A 66 25.69 -13.58 -1.63
CA SER A 66 24.59 -14.49 -1.28
C SER A 66 24.16 -14.36 0.19
N LYS A 67 25.11 -14.03 1.09
CA LYS A 67 24.85 -13.83 2.52
C LYS A 67 24.02 -12.57 2.79
N LEU A 68 24.37 -11.45 2.18
CA LEU A 68 23.61 -10.20 2.32
C LEU A 68 22.19 -10.34 1.75
N LYS A 69 22.05 -11.06 0.62
CA LYS A 69 20.73 -11.38 0.06
C LYS A 69 19.88 -12.19 1.05
N ALA A 70 20.45 -13.19 1.71
CA ALA A 70 19.75 -13.98 2.72
C ALA A 70 19.34 -13.14 3.95
N GLU A 71 20.22 -12.25 4.43
CA GLU A 71 19.93 -11.35 5.55
C GLU A 71 18.79 -10.36 5.22
N VAL A 72 18.77 -9.81 4.00
CA VAL A 72 17.68 -8.92 3.54
C VAL A 72 16.37 -9.70 3.39
N LEU A 73 16.40 -10.92 2.84
CA LEU A 73 15.20 -11.78 2.76
C LEU A 73 14.64 -12.11 4.14
N GLN A 74 15.52 -12.48 5.09
CA GLN A 74 15.11 -12.77 6.46
C GLN A 74 14.49 -11.55 7.14
N MET A 75 15.09 -10.37 6.97
CA MET A 75 14.53 -9.13 7.53
C MET A 75 13.19 -8.79 6.90
N TYR A 76 13.04 -9.01 5.59
CA TYR A 76 11.77 -8.83 4.91
C TYR A 76 10.68 -9.71 5.50
N ASP A 77 10.97 -11.00 5.69
CA ASP A 77 10.01 -11.95 6.26
C ASP A 77 9.63 -11.59 7.69
N GLN A 78 10.57 -11.10 8.49
CA GLN A 78 10.29 -10.59 9.84
C GLN A 78 9.36 -9.38 9.79
N LEU A 79 9.71 -8.35 9.01
CA LEU A 79 8.90 -7.14 8.84
C LEU A 79 7.48 -7.48 8.38
N ARG A 80 7.37 -8.32 7.33
CA ARG A 80 6.09 -8.80 6.80
C ARG A 80 5.29 -9.53 7.87
N LYS A 81 5.91 -10.49 8.57
CA LYS A 81 5.24 -11.27 9.62
C LYS A 81 4.73 -10.38 10.74
N HIS A 82 5.55 -9.46 11.25
CA HIS A 82 5.15 -8.55 12.31
C HIS A 82 4.03 -7.62 11.85
N TYR A 83 4.09 -7.10 10.62
CA TYR A 83 3.05 -6.23 10.07
C TYR A 83 1.72 -6.98 9.89
N VAL A 84 1.76 -8.17 9.27
CA VAL A 84 0.57 -9.01 9.08
C VAL A 84 -0.11 -9.31 10.42
N ASN A 85 0.68 -9.55 11.47
CA ASN A 85 0.20 -9.88 12.81
C ASN A 85 -0.11 -8.65 13.70
N ASN A 86 -0.14 -7.42 13.16
CA ASN A 86 -0.35 -6.19 13.93
C ASN A 86 0.69 -5.92 15.05
N ASN A 87 1.86 -6.56 14.98
CA ASN A 87 2.94 -6.40 15.95
C ASN A 87 3.84 -5.22 15.57
N PHE A 88 3.26 -4.01 15.49
CA PHE A 88 3.97 -2.81 15.02
C PHE A 88 5.12 -2.38 15.94
N ILE A 89 5.05 -2.72 17.23
CA ILE A 89 6.14 -2.47 18.19
C ILE A 89 7.39 -3.27 17.79
N GLU A 90 7.22 -4.53 17.38
CA GLU A 90 8.34 -5.37 16.94
C GLU A 90 9.01 -4.80 15.68
N ILE A 91 8.23 -4.21 14.76
CA ILE A 91 8.78 -3.51 13.59
C ILE A 91 9.70 -2.35 14.03
N MET A 92 9.35 -1.64 15.12
CA MET A 92 10.20 -0.56 15.65
C MET A 92 11.51 -1.10 16.21
N PHE A 93 11.50 -2.27 16.87
CA PHE A 93 12.72 -2.92 17.36
C PHE A 93 13.65 -3.42 16.25
N LEU A 94 13.13 -3.63 15.04
CA LEU A 94 13.95 -3.99 13.87
C LEU A 94 14.67 -2.80 13.22
N LEU A 95 14.24 -1.56 13.48
CA LEU A 95 14.80 -0.35 12.84
C LEU A 95 16.32 -0.20 13.03
N PRO A 96 16.91 -0.41 14.22
CA PRO A 96 18.37 -0.32 14.39
C PRO A 96 19.14 -1.34 13.54
N THR A 97 18.55 -2.51 13.28
CA THR A 97 19.15 -3.54 12.43
C THR A 97 19.02 -3.16 10.96
N ILE A 98 17.86 -2.65 10.55
CA ILE A 98 17.62 -2.18 9.18
C ILE A 98 18.54 -1.02 8.82
N ALA A 99 18.80 -0.11 9.77
CA ALA A 99 19.71 1.03 9.59
C ALA A 99 21.17 0.63 9.30
N LYS A 100 21.55 -0.64 9.54
CA LYS A 100 22.89 -1.16 9.21
C LYS A 100 23.03 -1.56 7.74
N PHE A 101 21.92 -1.65 7.00
CA PHE A 101 22.00 -1.94 5.57
C PHE A 101 22.47 -0.70 4.80
N ASN A 102 23.48 -0.89 3.94
CA ASN A 102 23.98 0.17 3.06
C ASN A 102 22.88 0.73 2.13
N MET A 103 21.94 -0.14 1.73
CA MET A 103 20.77 0.24 0.95
C MET A 103 19.54 -0.50 1.50
N VAL A 104 18.58 0.27 2.00
CA VAL A 104 17.32 -0.27 2.52
C VAL A 104 16.35 -0.49 1.35
N PRO A 105 15.80 -1.71 1.15
CA PRO A 105 14.84 -1.96 0.10
C PRO A 105 13.60 -1.05 0.20
N PRO A 106 13.06 -0.53 -0.91
CA PRO A 106 11.89 0.36 -0.91
C PRO A 106 10.68 -0.22 -0.15
N ILE A 107 10.46 -1.53 -0.27
CA ILE A 107 9.37 -2.22 0.42
C ILE A 107 9.50 -2.18 1.95
N PHE A 108 10.71 -2.06 2.50
CA PHE A 108 10.90 -1.90 3.95
C PHE A 108 10.41 -0.53 4.39
N ASN A 109 10.78 0.52 3.65
CA ASN A 109 10.32 1.88 3.92
C ASN A 109 8.79 1.98 3.81
N LEU A 110 8.17 1.25 2.87
CA LEU A 110 6.72 1.18 2.80
C LEU A 110 6.10 0.56 4.07
N ILE A 111 6.60 -0.59 4.53
CA ILE A 111 6.12 -1.25 5.75
C ILE A 111 6.33 -0.38 6.99
N ILE A 112 7.52 0.24 7.11
CA ILE A 112 7.87 1.12 8.22
C ILE A 112 6.97 2.36 8.21
N GLY A 113 6.77 2.97 7.04
CA GLY A 113 5.90 4.13 6.86
C GLY A 113 4.47 3.84 7.26
N CYS A 114 3.90 2.72 6.78
CA CYS A 114 2.58 2.28 7.22
C CYS A 114 2.53 2.03 8.73
N SER A 115 3.57 1.44 9.31
CA SER A 115 3.66 1.23 10.77
C SER A 115 3.68 2.56 11.54
N PHE A 116 4.32 3.61 11.03
CA PHE A 116 4.29 4.94 11.64
C PHE A 116 2.90 5.57 11.65
N ILE A 117 2.03 5.26 10.67
CA ILE A 117 0.63 5.68 10.70
C ILE A 117 -0.07 5.11 11.94
N HIS A 118 0.20 3.85 12.31
CA HIS A 118 -0.37 3.23 13.51
C HIS A 118 0.02 3.95 14.80
N PHE A 119 1.21 4.52 14.86
CA PHE A 119 1.68 5.33 15.98
C PHE A 119 1.27 6.82 15.90
N GLY A 120 0.47 7.21 14.91
CA GLY A 120 0.08 8.61 14.70
C GLY A 120 1.23 9.51 14.23
N ARG A 121 2.37 8.94 13.79
CA ARG A 121 3.54 9.67 13.33
C ARG A 121 3.45 10.00 11.84
N ILE A 122 2.43 10.78 11.49
CA ILE A 122 2.01 11.02 10.11
C ILE A 122 3.13 11.61 9.23
N SER A 123 3.87 12.62 9.71
CA SER A 123 4.97 13.21 8.92
C SER A 123 6.11 12.21 8.66
N SER A 124 6.41 11.34 9.63
CA SER A 124 7.41 10.28 9.44
C SER A 124 6.90 9.23 8.46
N ALA A 125 5.62 8.83 8.56
CA ALA A 125 4.99 7.91 7.64
C ALA A 125 5.09 8.37 6.18
N PHE A 126 4.70 9.62 5.91
CA PHE A 126 4.76 10.17 4.55
C PHE A 126 6.16 10.22 3.98
N ARG A 127 7.16 10.54 4.81
CA ARG A 127 8.56 10.52 4.37
C ARG A 127 8.98 9.12 3.92
N GLU A 128 8.70 8.09 4.72
CA GLU A 128 9.11 6.72 4.39
C GLU A 128 8.33 6.16 3.18
N ILE A 129 7.01 6.40 3.11
CA ILE A 129 6.19 5.98 1.96
C ILE A 129 6.63 6.70 0.69
N GLY A 130 6.86 8.02 0.77
CA GLY A 130 7.37 8.82 -0.35
C GLY A 130 8.73 8.31 -0.83
N PHE A 131 9.64 8.01 0.08
CA PHE A 131 10.93 7.41 -0.27
C PHE A 131 10.76 6.04 -0.96
N ALA A 132 9.84 5.20 -0.49
CA ALA A 132 9.52 3.93 -1.13
C ALA A 132 9.03 4.12 -2.58
N VAL A 133 8.14 5.10 -2.83
CA VAL A 133 7.64 5.44 -4.16
C VAL A 133 8.78 5.88 -5.09
N CYS A 134 9.63 6.81 -4.64
CA CYS A 134 10.75 7.32 -5.42
C CYS A 134 11.73 6.20 -5.81
N MET A 135 12.05 5.32 -4.86
CA MET A 135 13.03 4.25 -5.03
C MET A 135 12.44 2.96 -5.61
N ALA A 136 11.16 2.94 -5.97
CA ALA A 136 10.50 1.75 -6.50
C ALA A 136 11.25 1.19 -7.74
N PRO A 137 11.51 -0.13 -7.80
CA PRO A 137 12.39 -0.71 -8.81
C PRO A 137 11.75 -0.81 -10.19
N THR A 138 10.43 -0.74 -10.28
CA THR A 138 9.68 -0.80 -11.55
C THR A 138 8.49 0.14 -11.49
N GLU A 139 8.01 0.58 -12.65
CA GLU A 139 6.79 1.38 -12.80
C GLU A 139 5.57 0.70 -12.17
N HIS A 140 5.40 -0.60 -12.38
CA HIS A 140 4.35 -1.38 -11.73
C HIS A 140 4.43 -1.25 -10.20
N LYS A 141 5.61 -1.41 -9.60
CA LYS A 141 5.76 -1.30 -8.13
C LYS A 141 5.56 0.13 -7.66
N ARG A 142 5.99 1.12 -8.44
CA ARG A 142 5.74 2.53 -8.15
C ARG A 142 4.25 2.82 -8.10
N LYS A 143 3.45 2.30 -9.06
CA LYS A 143 1.97 2.41 -9.03
C LYS A 143 1.37 1.82 -7.76
N GLU A 144 1.80 0.61 -7.37
CA GLU A 144 1.29 -0.02 -6.14
C GLU A 144 1.64 0.78 -4.88
N PHE A 145 2.82 1.40 -4.82
CA PHE A 145 3.19 2.24 -3.69
C PHE A 145 2.48 3.60 -3.71
N LEU A 146 2.24 4.18 -4.89
CA LEU A 146 1.41 5.36 -5.07
C LEU A 146 -0.04 5.11 -4.64
N LYS A 147 -0.59 3.91 -4.88
CA LYS A 147 -1.90 3.53 -4.34
C LYS A 147 -1.91 3.60 -2.82
N VAL A 148 -0.92 2.99 -2.13
CA VAL A 148 -0.80 3.08 -0.66
C VAL A 148 -0.75 4.53 -0.18
N LEU A 149 0.01 5.38 -0.88
CA LEU A 149 0.11 6.80 -0.56
C LEU A 149 -1.23 7.54 -0.78
N ALA A 150 -1.93 7.25 -1.87
CA ALA A 150 -3.25 7.80 -2.19
C ALA A 150 -4.28 7.42 -1.13
N TYR A 151 -4.33 6.15 -0.72
CA TYR A 151 -5.20 5.71 0.37
C TYR A 151 -4.87 6.42 1.69
N THR A 152 -3.58 6.61 1.98
CA THR A 152 -3.15 7.34 3.17
C THR A 152 -3.64 8.79 3.14
N TYR A 153 -3.54 9.48 1.99
CA TYR A 153 -4.07 10.84 1.84
C TYR A 153 -5.60 10.90 1.89
N ALA A 154 -6.28 9.90 1.32
CA ALA A 154 -7.74 9.80 1.34
C ALA A 154 -8.26 9.65 2.78
N ASP A 155 -7.61 8.78 3.56
CA ASP A 155 -7.94 8.56 4.96
C ASP A 155 -7.73 9.83 5.81
N LEU A 156 -6.78 10.70 5.45
CA LEU A 156 -6.57 12.01 6.08
C LEU A 156 -7.43 13.14 5.50
N ASN A 157 -8.39 12.81 4.62
CA ASN A 157 -9.25 13.76 3.92
C ASN A 157 -8.46 14.85 3.16
N LYS A 158 -7.38 14.45 2.48
CA LYS A 158 -6.53 15.36 1.71
C LYS A 158 -6.73 15.19 0.21
N THR A 159 -7.84 15.71 -0.30
CA THR A 159 -8.28 15.55 -1.69
C THR A 159 -7.21 15.93 -2.72
N GLU A 160 -6.54 17.07 -2.57
CA GLU A 160 -5.52 17.53 -3.53
C GLU A 160 -4.38 16.52 -3.70
N TYR A 161 -3.89 15.93 -2.60
CA TYR A 161 -2.82 14.94 -2.66
C TYR A 161 -3.29 13.60 -3.21
N VAL A 162 -4.55 13.21 -2.97
CA VAL A 162 -5.15 12.01 -3.60
C VAL A 162 -5.19 12.18 -5.12
N LEU A 163 -5.65 13.33 -5.61
CA LEU A 163 -5.69 13.64 -7.04
C LEU A 163 -4.28 13.69 -7.64
N GLY A 164 -3.31 14.23 -6.90
CA GLY A 164 -1.90 14.18 -7.31
C GLY A 164 -1.39 12.74 -7.50
N CYS A 165 -1.67 11.84 -6.56
CA CYS A 165 -1.30 10.43 -6.72
C CYS A 165 -2.02 9.75 -7.90
N LEU A 166 -3.30 10.06 -8.14
CA LEU A 166 -4.04 9.55 -9.30
C LEU A 166 -3.44 10.03 -10.62
N GLY A 167 -3.02 11.29 -10.71
CA GLY A 167 -2.32 11.84 -11.87
C GLY A 167 -1.04 11.08 -12.18
N GLU A 168 -0.19 10.86 -11.17
CA GLU A 168 1.04 10.08 -11.31
C GLU A 168 0.77 8.62 -11.74
N ILE A 169 -0.25 7.97 -11.18
CA ILE A 169 -0.65 6.61 -11.58
C ILE A 169 -1.12 6.58 -13.03
N LEU A 170 -1.87 7.59 -13.47
CA LEU A 170 -2.32 7.73 -14.84
C LEU A 170 -1.13 7.89 -15.79
N ASP A 171 -0.19 8.78 -15.47
CA ASP A 171 0.99 9.03 -16.31
C ASP A 171 1.84 7.77 -16.48
N ILE A 172 2.10 7.04 -15.38
CA ILE A 172 2.80 5.74 -15.44
C ILE A 172 2.01 4.73 -16.28
N SER A 173 0.68 4.72 -16.17
CA SER A 173 -0.14 3.74 -16.87
C SER A 173 -0.25 4.03 -18.37
N ARG A 174 -0.19 5.30 -18.77
CA ARG A 174 -0.20 5.74 -20.18
C ARG A 174 1.06 5.31 -20.94
N ASN A 175 2.21 5.28 -20.28
CA ASN A 175 3.50 4.91 -20.90
C ASN A 175 3.55 3.45 -21.40
N ASN A 176 2.59 2.62 -20.99
CA ASN A 176 2.56 1.18 -21.26
C ASN A 176 1.44 0.75 -22.23
N LEU A 177 0.81 1.71 -22.93
CA LEU A 177 -0.29 1.44 -23.85
C LEU A 177 0.20 1.06 -25.24
N VAL A 178 -0.14 -0.15 -25.68
CA VAL A 178 0.21 -0.65 -27.02
C VAL A 178 -1.02 -0.84 -27.91
N ASN A 179 -2.19 -1.14 -27.32
CA ASN A 179 -3.43 -1.38 -28.07
C ASN A 179 -4.68 -0.87 -27.34
N THR A 180 -5.82 -0.86 -28.04
CA THR A 180 -7.11 -0.39 -27.54
C THR A 180 -7.64 -1.20 -26.36
N LYS A 181 -7.33 -2.50 -26.27
CA LYS A 181 -7.76 -3.36 -25.17
C LYS A 181 -7.01 -3.00 -23.88
N ASP A 182 -5.70 -2.77 -23.96
CA ASP A 182 -4.88 -2.30 -22.84
C ASP A 182 -5.36 -0.94 -22.33
N PHE A 183 -5.79 -0.08 -23.26
CA PHE A 183 -6.38 1.21 -22.92
C PHE A 183 -7.69 1.09 -22.13
N GLU A 184 -8.66 0.28 -22.59
CA GLU A 184 -9.92 0.11 -21.87
C GLU A 184 -9.72 -0.58 -20.51
N ASN A 185 -8.81 -1.55 -20.42
CA ASN A 185 -8.44 -2.17 -19.15
C ASN A 185 -7.87 -1.12 -18.17
N MET A 186 -6.90 -0.34 -18.63
CA MET A 186 -6.27 0.70 -17.81
C MET A 186 -7.27 1.76 -17.34
N LYS A 187 -8.16 2.19 -18.23
CA LYS A 187 -9.25 3.12 -17.91
C LYS A 187 -10.18 2.55 -16.84
N ASN A 188 -10.58 1.28 -16.97
CA ASN A 188 -11.45 0.63 -15.98
C ASN A 188 -10.76 0.52 -14.61
N GLU A 189 -9.49 0.15 -14.57
CA GLU A 189 -8.70 0.10 -13.34
C GLU A 189 -8.61 1.48 -12.65
N ILE A 190 -8.28 2.53 -13.41
CA ILE A 190 -8.13 3.88 -12.86
C ILE A 190 -9.48 4.43 -12.38
N CYS A 191 -10.55 4.27 -13.16
CA CYS A 191 -11.89 4.68 -12.74
C CYS A 191 -12.37 3.90 -11.50
N GLY A 192 -12.01 2.61 -11.38
CA GLY A 192 -12.29 1.81 -10.20
C GLY A 192 -11.58 2.36 -8.96
N LEU A 193 -10.28 2.61 -9.09
CA LEU A 193 -9.46 3.19 -8.02
C LEU A 193 -9.94 4.59 -7.60
N GLU A 194 -10.27 5.45 -8.56
CA GLU A 194 -10.80 6.79 -8.30
C GLU A 194 -12.09 6.70 -7.47
N LYS A 195 -13.05 5.85 -7.87
CA LYS A 195 -14.30 5.67 -7.13
C LYS A 195 -14.05 5.23 -5.69
N GLU A 196 -13.14 4.28 -5.47
CA GLU A 196 -12.81 3.82 -4.12
C GLU A 196 -12.18 4.94 -3.28
N LEU A 197 -11.24 5.71 -3.84
CA LEU A 197 -10.60 6.83 -3.15
C LEU A 197 -11.59 7.94 -2.83
N MET A 198 -12.53 8.24 -3.72
CA MET A 198 -13.58 9.25 -3.48
C MET A 198 -14.55 8.81 -2.39
N GLN A 199 -14.93 7.54 -2.35
CA GLN A 199 -15.74 6.99 -1.26
C GLN A 199 -15.02 7.14 0.09
N ARG A 200 -13.72 6.85 0.14
CA ARG A 200 -12.91 7.03 1.34
C ARG A 200 -12.77 8.49 1.77
N LEU A 201 -12.52 9.40 0.83
CA LEU A 201 -12.49 10.84 1.10
C LEU A 201 -13.81 11.30 1.73
N GLU A 202 -14.95 10.85 1.18
CA GLU A 202 -16.25 11.19 1.71
C GLU A 202 -16.47 10.63 3.12
N MET A 203 -16.10 9.36 3.36
CA MET A 203 -16.15 8.77 4.70
C MET A 203 -15.26 9.54 5.71
N ALA A 204 -14.04 9.92 5.31
CA ALA A 204 -13.13 10.69 6.15
C ALA A 204 -13.68 12.10 6.42
N ARG A 205 -14.30 12.75 5.42
CA ARG A 205 -14.96 14.04 5.56
C ARG A 205 -16.12 13.99 6.56
N ILE A 206 -16.97 12.97 6.47
CA ILE A 206 -18.09 12.75 7.41
C ILE A 206 -17.53 12.58 8.83
N ASN A 207 -16.53 11.72 9.01
CA ASN A 207 -15.94 11.46 10.32
C ASN A 207 -15.28 12.69 10.96
N ASN A 208 -14.72 13.60 10.15
CA ASN A 208 -14.11 14.84 10.62
C ASN A 208 -15.12 15.97 10.90
N LYS A 209 -16.38 15.87 10.44
CA LYS A 209 -17.44 16.86 10.71
C LYS A 209 -18.12 16.68 12.07
N TYR A 210 -17.94 15.54 12.72
CA TYR A 210 -18.50 15.22 14.04
C TYR A 210 -17.43 15.22 15.14
N VAL A 211 -16.36 16.00 14.94
CA VAL A 211 -15.30 16.33 15.91
C VAL A 211 -15.40 17.82 16.21
#